data_AF-A0A6L9MLR5-F1
#
_entry.id   AF-A0A6L9MLR5-F1
#
_cell.length_a   1.000
_cell.length_b   1.000
_cell.length_c   1.000
_cell.angle_alpha   90.00
_cell.angle_beta   90.00
_cell.angle_gamma   90.00
#
_symmetry.space_group_name_H-M   'P 1'
#
loop_
_entity.id
_entity.type
_entity.pdbx_description
1 polymer ?
#
loop_
_entity_poly.entity_id
_entity_poly.type
_entity_poly.pdbx_seq_one_letter_code
_entity_poly.pdbx_strand_id
1 'polypeptide(L)'
;MTNTAVLALLSEYGIEVIGKSAYPRPGQTRAPETVGRILRRFGEDHVRMVLSTLAETANNGLCMDEVGFWAASDMIRACSSIIENDATAFLELFDATPVGELQLVTRDLSGIVHQRPALVGMLYERAYRRFGPNAGQLDLLDDRRQA
;
A
#
# COMPACT_ATOMS: atom_id res chain seq x y z
N MET A 1 -4.93 23.98 0.22
CA MET A 1 -4.06 24.27 -0.95
C MET A 1 -3.13 23.10 -1.10
N THR A 2 -3.25 22.33 -2.18
CA THR A 2 -2.38 21.17 -2.42
C THR A 2 -0.95 21.69 -2.65
N ASN A 3 0.00 21.19 -1.86
CA ASN A 3 1.41 21.63 -1.86
C ASN A 3 2.09 21.31 -3.21
N THR A 4 2.73 22.29 -3.84
CA THR A 4 3.47 22.15 -5.11
C THR A 4 4.50 21.01 -5.06
N ALA A 5 5.17 20.80 -3.92
CA ALA A 5 6.13 19.71 -3.76
C ALA A 5 5.46 18.32 -3.86
N VAL A 6 4.23 18.19 -3.36
CA VAL A 6 3.48 16.93 -3.44
C VAL A 6 3.05 16.63 -4.86
N LEU A 7 2.67 17.65 -5.63
CA LEU A 7 2.33 17.49 -7.04
C LEU A 7 3.55 17.07 -7.87
N ALA A 8 4.72 17.66 -7.59
CA ALA A 8 5.98 17.28 -8.22
C ALA A 8 6.35 15.81 -7.91
N LEU A 9 6.27 15.41 -6.63
CA LEU A 9 6.49 14.02 -6.22
C LEU A 9 5.54 13.06 -6.93
N LEU A 10 4.23 13.32 -6.92
CA LEU A 10 3.27 12.45 -7.59
C LEU A 10 3.55 12.34 -9.10
N SER A 11 3.88 13.45 -9.75
CA SER A 11 4.24 13.47 -11.17
C SER A 11 5.52 12.68 -11.48
N GLU A 12 6.49 12.65 -10.57
CA GLU A 12 7.74 11.89 -10.72
C GLU A 12 7.45 10.38 -10.85
N TYR A 13 6.46 9.88 -10.12
CA TYR A 13 6.02 8.49 -10.16
C TYR A 13 4.92 8.23 -11.21
N GLY A 14 4.66 9.17 -12.12
CA GLY A 14 3.63 9.03 -13.15
C GLY A 14 2.19 9.03 -12.63
N ILE A 15 1.96 9.56 -11.42
CA ILE A 15 0.64 9.58 -10.78
C ILE A 15 -0.08 10.89 -11.12
N GLU A 16 -1.16 10.80 -11.88
CA GLU A 16 -1.98 11.95 -12.28
C GLU A 16 -2.95 12.35 -11.17
N VAL A 17 -2.95 13.62 -10.78
CA VAL A 17 -3.94 14.15 -9.84
C VAL A 17 -5.18 14.59 -10.60
N ILE A 18 -6.31 13.96 -10.30
CA ILE A 18 -7.61 14.26 -10.93
C ILE A 18 -8.56 14.98 -9.98
N GLY A 19 -9.60 15.60 -10.54
CA GLY A 19 -10.64 16.28 -9.78
C GLY A 19 -11.44 15.34 -8.88
N LYS A 20 -11.96 15.87 -7.76
CA LYS A 20 -12.70 15.09 -6.75
C LYS A 20 -13.92 14.34 -7.30
N SER A 21 -14.55 14.86 -8.36
CA SER A 21 -15.75 14.30 -8.99
C SER A 21 -15.46 13.23 -10.04
N ALA A 22 -14.21 13.10 -10.50
CA ALA A 22 -13.84 12.13 -11.53
C ALA A 22 -13.62 10.74 -10.93
N TYR A 23 -13.90 9.70 -11.72
CA TYR A 23 -13.58 8.32 -11.33
C TYR A 23 -12.09 8.04 -11.65
N PRO A 24 -11.26 7.69 -10.65
CA PRO A 24 -9.85 7.42 -10.88
C PRO A 24 -9.63 6.15 -11.70
N ARG A 25 -8.77 6.25 -12.71
CA ARG A 25 -8.19 5.11 -13.43
C ARG A 25 -6.87 4.69 -12.76
N PRO A 26 -6.30 3.53 -13.12
CA PRO A 26 -4.95 3.18 -12.69
C PRO A 26 -3.95 4.30 -12.96
N GLY A 27 -3.09 4.61 -11.99
CA GLY A 27 -2.15 5.74 -12.10
C GLY A 27 -2.76 7.10 -11.78
N GLN A 28 -4.01 7.18 -11.32
CA GLN A 28 -4.67 8.44 -10.99
C GLN A 28 -5.08 8.52 -9.53
N THR A 29 -4.99 9.71 -8.93
CA THR A 29 -5.39 9.95 -7.54
C THR A 29 -6.27 11.18 -7.37
N ARG A 30 -7.21 11.09 -6.42
CA ARG A 30 -7.98 12.23 -5.88
C ARG A 30 -7.48 12.67 -4.51
N ALA A 31 -6.46 12.03 -3.98
CA ALA A 31 -6.04 12.15 -2.59
C ALA A 31 -4.62 12.74 -2.41
N PRO A 32 -4.21 13.80 -3.14
CA PRO A 32 -2.85 14.34 -3.01
C PRO A 32 -2.58 14.88 -1.60
N GLU A 33 -3.59 15.39 -0.89
CA GLU A 33 -3.41 15.85 0.49
C GLU A 33 -3.02 14.70 1.45
N THR A 34 -3.37 13.45 1.13
CA THR A 34 -2.92 12.29 1.92
C THR A 34 -1.42 12.12 1.82
N VAL A 35 -0.86 12.21 0.61
CA VAL A 35 0.59 12.20 0.40
C VAL A 35 1.24 13.38 1.14
N GLY A 36 0.65 14.57 1.08
CA GLY A 36 1.10 15.72 1.86
C GLY A 36 1.10 15.50 3.38
N ARG A 37 0.11 14.80 3.92
CA ARG A 37 0.06 14.41 5.35
C ARG A 37 1.16 13.42 5.71
N ILE A 38 1.43 12.43 4.85
CA ILE A 38 2.50 11.46 5.05
C ILE A 38 3.86 12.15 4.99
N LEU A 39 4.08 13.02 4.00
CA LEU A 39 5.31 13.82 3.84
C LEU A 39 5.64 14.63 5.10
N ARG A 40 4.65 15.37 5.62
CA ARG A 40 4.84 16.18 6.84
C ARG A 40 5.11 15.33 8.08
N ARG A 41 4.66 14.07 8.11
CA ARG A 41 4.74 13.20 9.29
C ARG A 41 6.03 12.36 9.31
N PHE A 42 6.48 11.89 8.14
CA PHE A 42 7.55 10.90 8.06
C PHE A 42 8.72 11.32 7.15
N GLY A 43 8.63 12.47 6.49
CA GLY A 43 9.69 12.98 5.61
C GLY A 43 9.58 12.47 4.16
N GLU A 44 10.48 12.98 3.32
CA GLU A 44 10.46 12.75 1.88
C GLU A 44 10.85 11.31 1.51
N ASP A 45 11.91 10.76 2.10
CA ASP A 45 12.38 9.40 1.85
C ASP A 45 11.27 8.36 2.09
N HIS A 46 10.50 8.52 3.17
CA HIS A 46 9.36 7.67 3.48
C HIS A 46 8.27 7.76 2.42
N VAL A 47 7.94 8.97 1.95
CA VAL A 47 6.94 9.16 0.90
C VAL A 47 7.41 8.57 -0.42
N ARG A 48 8.68 8.71 -0.77
CA ARG A 48 9.26 8.11 -1.97
C ARG A 48 9.13 6.59 -1.94
N MET A 49 9.44 5.95 -0.80
CA MET A 49 9.21 4.51 -0.61
C MET A 49 7.73 4.14 -0.77
N VAL A 50 6.80 4.93 -0.21
CA VAL A 50 5.34 4.71 -0.36
C VAL A 50 4.93 4.77 -1.84
N LEU A 51 5.40 5.78 -2.58
CA LEU A 51 5.05 5.98 -3.98
C LEU A 51 5.67 4.89 -4.87
N SER A 52 6.95 4.54 -4.68
CA SER A 52 7.58 3.39 -5.35
C SER A 52 6.78 2.11 -5.11
N THR A 53 6.44 1.81 -3.86
CA THR A 53 5.70 0.61 -3.49
C THR A 53 4.37 0.50 -4.22
N LEU A 54 3.64 1.61 -4.42
CA LEU A 54 2.32 1.59 -5.05
C LEU A 54 2.35 1.78 -6.58
N ALA A 55 3.35 2.47 -7.11
CA ALA A 55 3.47 2.77 -8.54
C ALA A 55 4.15 1.63 -9.31
N GLU A 56 5.14 0.97 -8.71
CA GLU A 56 5.95 -0.06 -9.39
C GLU A 56 5.33 -1.45 -9.33
N THR A 57 4.36 -1.67 -8.43
CA THR A 57 3.74 -2.98 -8.24
C THR A 57 2.50 -3.12 -9.13
N ALA A 58 2.56 -4.09 -10.05
CA ALA A 58 1.72 -4.18 -11.25
C ALA A 58 0.19 -4.19 -11.01
N ASN A 59 -0.25 -4.50 -9.78
CA ASN A 59 -1.68 -4.60 -9.39
C ASN A 59 -2.20 -3.41 -8.57
N ASN A 60 -1.37 -2.41 -8.24
CA ASN A 60 -1.70 -1.42 -7.21
C ASN A 60 -2.05 -0.03 -7.77
N GLY A 61 -2.07 0.13 -9.09
CA GLY A 61 -2.52 1.38 -9.74
C GLY A 61 -3.95 1.79 -9.33
N LEU A 62 -4.79 0.85 -8.89
CA LEU A 62 -6.14 1.10 -8.37
C LEU A 62 -6.17 1.56 -6.90
N CYS A 63 -5.07 1.39 -6.15
CA CYS A 63 -4.95 1.72 -4.73
C CYS A 63 -4.44 3.14 -4.47
N MET A 64 -4.43 4.01 -5.48
CA MET A 64 -3.94 5.39 -5.37
C MET A 64 -4.98 6.33 -4.72
N ASP A 65 -5.53 5.90 -3.59
CA ASP A 65 -6.48 6.66 -2.77
C ASP A 65 -5.97 6.83 -1.33
N GLU A 66 -6.78 7.47 -0.48
CA GLU A 66 -6.38 7.73 0.90
C GLU A 66 -6.07 6.44 1.68
N VAL A 67 -6.82 5.36 1.44
CA VAL A 67 -6.65 4.11 2.18
C VAL A 67 -5.37 3.41 1.73
N GLY A 68 -5.13 3.31 0.42
CA GLY A 68 -3.94 2.66 -0.11
C GLY A 68 -2.64 3.38 0.26
N PHE A 69 -2.59 4.73 0.17
CA PHE A 69 -1.42 5.50 0.60
C PHE A 69 -1.09 5.29 2.09
N TRP A 70 -2.10 5.29 2.95
CA TRP A 70 -1.87 5.03 4.38
C TRP A 70 -1.50 3.59 4.66
N ALA A 71 -2.09 2.61 3.95
CA ALA A 71 -1.78 1.21 4.13
C ALA A 71 -0.33 0.90 3.74
N ALA A 72 0.15 1.39 2.59
CA ALA A 72 1.55 1.28 2.21
C ALA A 72 2.48 1.92 3.25
N SER A 73 2.12 3.12 3.73
CA SER A 73 2.88 3.82 4.78
C SER A 73 2.96 3.03 6.09
N ASP A 74 1.86 2.41 6.53
CA ASP A 74 1.84 1.56 7.72
C ASP A 74 2.64 0.28 7.53
N MET A 75 2.57 -0.34 6.35
CA MET A 75 3.33 -1.55 6.04
C MET A 75 4.84 -1.29 6.03
N ILE A 76 5.29 -0.16 5.46
CA ILE A 76 6.71 0.25 5.50
C ILE A 76 7.19 0.37 6.94
N ARG A 77 6.36 0.95 7.83
CA ARG A 77 6.71 1.10 9.25
C ARG A 77 6.68 -0.22 10.00
N ALA A 78 5.70 -1.08 9.72
CA ALA A 78 5.54 -2.38 10.37
C ALA A 78 6.61 -3.39 9.93
N CYS A 79 7.14 -3.23 8.71
CA CYS A 79 8.13 -4.10 8.09
C CYS A 79 9.52 -3.43 8.02
N SER A 80 9.80 -2.41 8.85
CA SER A 80 11.05 -1.65 8.76
C SER A 80 12.28 -2.56 8.88
N SER A 81 12.25 -3.54 9.79
CA SER A 81 13.33 -4.52 9.94
C SER A 81 13.48 -5.42 8.72
N ILE A 82 12.41 -5.69 7.97
CA ILE A 82 12.50 -6.47 6.72
C ILE A 82 13.16 -5.60 5.65
N ILE A 83 12.72 -4.35 5.52
CA ILE A 83 13.24 -3.39 4.54
C ILE A 83 14.73 -3.07 4.78
N GLU A 84 15.12 -2.87 6.03
CA GLU A 84 16.51 -2.60 6.43
C GLU A 84 17.45 -3.78 6.10
N ASN A 85 16.95 -5.01 6.16
CA ASN A 85 17.72 -6.21 5.85
C ASN A 85 17.70 -6.53 4.33
N ASP A 86 16.54 -6.43 3.70
CA ASP A 86 16.31 -6.70 2.28
C ASP A 86 15.08 -5.95 1.76
N ALA A 87 15.30 -4.77 1.19
CA ALA A 87 14.25 -3.96 0.58
C ALA A 87 13.59 -4.66 -0.63
N THR A 88 14.32 -5.52 -1.34
CA THR A 88 13.77 -6.27 -2.49
C THR A 88 12.69 -7.24 -2.02
N ALA A 89 12.93 -7.94 -0.90
CA ALA A 89 11.96 -8.87 -0.32
C ALA A 89 10.62 -8.19 0.04
N PHE A 90 10.67 -6.92 0.48
CA PHE A 90 9.46 -6.15 0.75
C PHE A 90 8.70 -5.79 -0.53
N LEU A 91 9.41 -5.38 -1.59
CA LEU A 91 8.78 -5.09 -2.90
C LEU A 91 8.19 -6.37 -3.51
N GLU A 92 8.89 -7.49 -3.46
CA GLU A 92 8.38 -8.80 -3.92
C GLU A 92 7.14 -9.26 -3.15
N LEU A 93 7.07 -8.99 -1.83
CA LEU A 93 5.87 -9.24 -1.06
C LEU A 93 4.69 -8.44 -1.61
N PHE A 94 4.90 -7.16 -1.91
CA PHE A 94 3.86 -6.29 -2.44
C PHE A 94 3.45 -6.69 -3.87
N ASP A 95 4.39 -7.10 -4.72
CA ASP A 95 4.10 -7.62 -6.06
C ASP A 95 3.27 -8.91 -6.02
N ALA A 96 3.58 -9.81 -5.08
CA ALA A 96 2.83 -11.05 -4.90
C ALA A 96 1.46 -10.83 -4.23
N THR A 97 1.21 -9.64 -3.65
CA THR A 97 -0.01 -9.36 -2.91
C THR A 97 -1.04 -8.65 -3.79
N PRO A 98 -2.27 -9.18 -3.94
CA PRO A 98 -3.31 -8.52 -4.73
C PRO A 98 -3.95 -7.35 -3.95
N VAL A 99 -3.22 -6.27 -3.66
CA VAL A 99 -3.67 -5.18 -2.77
C VAL A 99 -4.99 -4.57 -3.25
N GLY A 100 -5.16 -4.38 -4.56
CA GLY A 100 -6.40 -3.87 -5.15
C GLY A 100 -7.61 -4.72 -4.81
N GLU A 101 -7.49 -6.05 -4.92
CA GLU A 101 -8.58 -6.97 -4.58
C GLU A 101 -8.87 -6.96 -3.07
N LEU A 102 -7.84 -6.92 -2.23
CA LEU A 102 -8.01 -6.82 -0.78
C LEU A 102 -8.68 -5.52 -0.38
N GLN A 103 -8.38 -4.43 -1.08
CA GLN A 103 -9.05 -3.17 -0.88
C GLN A 103 -10.53 -3.24 -1.31
N LEU A 104 -10.87 -3.97 -2.37
CA LEU A 104 -12.27 -4.24 -2.73
C LEU A 104 -12.98 -5.09 -1.66
N VAL A 105 -12.34 -6.15 -1.15
CA VAL A 105 -12.89 -6.98 -0.07
C VAL A 105 -13.15 -6.17 1.20
N THR A 106 -12.20 -5.32 1.60
CA THR A 106 -12.39 -4.47 2.79
C THR A 106 -13.49 -3.43 2.59
N ARG A 107 -13.72 -2.98 1.35
CA ARG A 107 -14.79 -2.04 0.99
C ARG A 107 -16.18 -2.56 1.33
N ASP A 108 -16.40 -3.87 1.25
CA ASP A 108 -17.68 -4.49 1.64
C ASP A 108 -17.99 -4.32 3.13
N LEU A 109 -16.97 -4.05 3.95
CA LEU A 109 -17.09 -3.75 5.38
C LEU A 109 -17.21 -2.24 5.67
N SER A 110 -17.33 -1.40 4.64
CA SER A 110 -17.47 0.05 4.79
C SER A 110 -18.73 0.40 5.60
N GLY A 111 -18.59 1.32 6.55
CA GLY A 111 -19.65 1.67 7.50
C GLY A 111 -19.76 0.75 8.71
N ILE A 112 -19.06 -0.38 8.72
CA ILE A 112 -18.99 -1.33 9.85
C ILE A 112 -17.63 -1.22 10.53
N VAL A 113 -16.53 -1.25 9.76
CA VAL A 113 -15.15 -1.15 10.27
C VAL A 113 -14.33 -0.07 9.55
N HIS A 114 -13.26 0.37 10.20
CA HIS A 114 -12.29 1.28 9.58
C HIS A 114 -11.49 0.56 8.48
N GLN A 115 -11.52 1.12 7.28
CA GLN A 115 -10.97 0.51 6.07
C GLN A 115 -9.44 0.36 6.11
N ARG A 116 -8.74 1.40 6.55
CA ARG A 116 -7.27 1.40 6.70
C ARG A 116 -6.76 0.24 7.57
N PRO A 117 -7.15 0.10 8.85
CA PRO A 117 -6.66 -1.00 9.68
C PRO A 117 -7.12 -2.38 9.18
N ALA A 118 -8.30 -2.48 8.55
CA ALA A 118 -8.74 -3.73 7.92
C ALA A 118 -7.79 -4.16 6.78
N LEU A 119 -7.47 -3.24 5.86
CA LEU A 119 -6.53 -3.51 4.77
C LEU A 119 -5.13 -3.81 5.30
N VAL A 120 -4.63 -3.00 6.24
CA VAL A 120 -3.30 -3.20 6.85
C VAL A 120 -3.21 -4.57 7.54
N GLY A 121 -4.27 -5.01 8.23
CA GLY A 121 -4.30 -6.34 8.83
C GLY A 121 -4.13 -7.47 7.80
N MET A 122 -4.82 -7.38 6.66
CA MET A 122 -4.71 -8.37 5.58
C MET A 122 -3.33 -8.36 4.90
N LEU A 123 -2.71 -7.18 4.76
CA LEU A 123 -1.37 -7.04 4.20
C LEU A 123 -0.30 -7.55 5.17
N TYR A 124 -0.43 -7.20 6.45
CA TYR A 124 0.51 -7.62 7.48
C TYR A 124 0.47 -9.13 7.72
N GLU A 125 -0.71 -9.75 7.63
CA GLU A 125 -0.83 -11.20 7.73
C GLU A 125 -0.02 -11.93 6.65
N ARG A 126 0.01 -11.41 5.41
CA ARG A 126 0.86 -11.93 4.33
C ARG A 126 2.34 -11.74 4.61
N ALA A 127 2.73 -10.57 5.11
CA ALA A 127 4.10 -10.32 5.55
C ALA A 127 4.50 -11.29 6.67
N TYR A 128 3.61 -11.51 7.65
CA TYR A 128 3.82 -12.42 8.76
C TYR A 128 3.94 -13.88 8.30
N ARG A 129 3.11 -14.32 7.34
CA ARG A 129 3.27 -15.66 6.74
C ARG A 129 4.60 -15.82 6.01
N ARG A 130 5.09 -14.77 5.34
CA ARG A 130 6.32 -14.84 4.53
C ARG A 130 7.60 -14.67 5.35
N PHE A 131 7.57 -13.86 6.41
CA PHE A 131 8.77 -13.44 7.14
C PHE A 131 8.69 -13.66 8.66
N GLY A 132 7.53 -14.07 9.16
CA GLY A 132 7.33 -14.31 10.59
C GLY A 132 8.02 -15.58 11.08
N PRO A 133 8.00 -15.83 12.40
CA PRO A 133 8.73 -16.94 13.04
C PRO A 133 8.46 -18.33 12.46
N ASN A 134 7.28 -18.52 11.83
CA ASN A 134 6.83 -19.80 11.29
C ASN A 134 6.80 -19.83 9.76
N ALA A 135 7.45 -18.90 9.06
CA ALA A 135 7.39 -18.80 7.59
C ALA A 135 7.88 -20.06 6.84
N GLY A 136 8.77 -20.84 7.47
CA GLY A 136 9.26 -22.11 6.93
C GLY A 136 8.43 -23.34 7.32
N GLN A 137 7.42 -23.19 8.18
CA GLN A 137 6.55 -24.28 8.56
C GLN A 137 5.47 -24.43 7.49
N LEU A 138 5.38 -25.61 6.86
CA LEU A 138 4.21 -25.96 6.05
C LEU A 138 2.99 -25.80 6.95
N ASP A 139 2.15 -24.81 6.64
CA ASP A 139 0.93 -24.57 7.39
C ASP A 139 0.02 -25.77 7.15
N LEU A 140 0.04 -26.72 8.08
CA LEU A 140 -0.74 -27.95 8.04
C LEU A 140 -2.26 -27.68 7.98
N LEU A 141 -2.68 -26.43 8.18
CA LEU A 141 -4.07 -25.99 8.20
C LEU A 141 -4.42 -24.99 7.08
N ASP A 142 -3.50 -24.65 6.17
CA ASP A 142 -3.75 -23.71 5.07
C ASP A 142 -3.77 -24.47 3.73
N ASP A 143 -4.90 -25.10 3.45
CA ASP A 143 -5.20 -25.90 2.24
C ASP A 143 -5.16 -25.08 0.93
N ARG A 144 -4.90 -23.78 1.00
CA ARG A 144 -4.89 -22.86 -0.17
C ARG A 144 -3.72 -23.04 -1.12
N ARG A 145 -2.82 -24.01 -0.88
CA ARG A 145 -1.82 -24.46 -1.88
C ARG A 145 -2.30 -25.65 -2.73
N GLN A 146 -3.52 -26.16 -2.51
CA GLN A 146 -4.11 -27.23 -3.32
C GLN A 146 -5.29 -26.71 -4.16
N ALA A 147 -5.00 -25.91 -5.19
CA ALA A 147 -5.91 -25.67 -6.31
C ALA A 147 -5.11 -25.28 -7.56
#